data_AF-A0A8W8NHP6-F1
#
_entry.id   AF-A0A8W8NHP6-F1
#
_cell.length_a   1.000
_cell.length_b   1.000
_cell.length_c   1.000
_cell.angle_alpha   90.00
_cell.angle_beta   90.00
_cell.angle_gamma   90.00
#
_symmetry.space_group_name_H-M   'P 1'
#
loop_
_entity.id
_entity.type
_entity.pdbx_description
1 polymer ?
#
loop_
_entity_poly.entity_id
_entity_poly.type
_entity_poly.pdbx_seq_one_letter_code
_entity_poly.pdbx_strand_id
1 'polypeptide(L)'
;MILSGDFYQLKPVANLRYQDPGDMVIAAENFKDLIPHHFVLTEVYRQKEEQLICAIHELSRGTPSEETSKFLTSLQHPWPENTQPVKLFSLNYDVDKCNSDNLLSLHGTSFGLLVIYMHSFRFIFIL
;
A
#
# COMPACT_ATOMS: atom_id res chain seq x y z
N MET A 1 -14.75 -21.29 -2.09
CA MET A 1 -13.70 -20.26 -2.24
C MET A 1 -13.78 -19.33 -1.05
N ILE A 2 -12.65 -18.89 -0.50
CA ILE A 2 -12.62 -17.89 0.58
C ILE A 2 -11.87 -16.69 0.03
N LEU A 3 -12.54 -15.53 0.02
CA LEU A 3 -11.95 -14.25 -0.34
C LEU A 3 -11.85 -13.40 0.93
N SER A 4 -10.75 -12.66 1.05
CA SER A 4 -10.53 -11.71 2.14
C SER A 4 -9.90 -10.46 1.56
N GLY A 5 -10.39 -9.30 1.97
CA GLY A 5 -9.93 -8.01 1.48
C GLY A 5 -10.83 -6.89 1.97
N ASP A 6 -10.53 -5.67 1.52
CA ASP A 6 -11.26 -4.45 1.86
C ASP A 6 -11.41 -3.62 0.60
N PHE A 7 -12.66 -3.39 0.17
CA PHE A 7 -12.96 -2.67 -1.07
C PHE A 7 -12.80 -1.15 -0.95
N TYR A 8 -12.55 -0.62 0.25
CA TYR A 8 -12.17 0.78 0.42
C TYR A 8 -10.67 1.02 0.19
N GLN A 9 -9.89 -0.04 -0.03
CA GLN A 9 -8.47 0.05 -0.35
C GLN A 9 -8.23 0.20 -1.86
N LEU A 10 -6.96 0.09 -2.26
CA LEU A 10 -6.53 0.30 -3.65
C LEU A 10 -7.28 -0.62 -4.61
N LYS A 11 -7.79 -0.02 -5.69
CA LYS A 11 -8.38 -0.75 -6.81
C LYS A 11 -7.30 -1.51 -7.60
N PRO A 12 -7.68 -2.56 -8.34
CA PRO A 12 -6.79 -3.14 -9.35
C PRO A 12 -6.25 -2.08 -10.31
N VAL A 13 -4.99 -2.21 -10.69
CA VAL A 13 -4.36 -1.30 -11.65
C VAL A 13 -4.79 -1.72 -13.06
N ALA A 14 -5.39 -0.81 -13.81
CA ALA A 14 -5.79 -1.05 -15.19
C ALA A 14 -4.60 -1.51 -16.06
N ASN A 15 -4.85 -2.48 -16.94
CA ASN A 15 -3.85 -3.00 -17.86
C ASN A 15 -4.33 -2.91 -19.31
N LEU A 16 -3.93 -1.81 -19.96
CA LEU A 16 -4.29 -1.53 -21.36
C LEU A 16 -3.82 -2.61 -22.33
N ARG A 17 -2.70 -3.31 -22.05
CA ARG A 17 -2.19 -4.39 -22.89
C ARG A 17 -3.13 -5.59 -22.91
N TYR A 18 -3.81 -5.85 -21.80
CA TYR A 18 -4.78 -6.95 -21.67
C TYR A 18 -6.24 -6.49 -21.79
N GLN A 19 -6.48 -5.23 -22.17
CA GLN A 19 -7.81 -4.63 -22.20
C GLN A 19 -8.56 -4.75 -20.86
N ASP A 20 -7.80 -4.72 -19.76
CA ASP A 20 -8.33 -4.80 -18.40
C ASP A 20 -8.53 -3.37 -17.86
N PRO A 21 -9.77 -2.93 -17.60
CA PRO A 21 -10.06 -1.60 -17.08
C PRO A 21 -9.66 -1.41 -15.60
N GLY A 22 -9.29 -2.48 -14.88
CA GLY A 22 -8.99 -2.42 -13.44
C GLY A 22 -10.24 -2.39 -12.57
N ASP A 23 -11.33 -3.02 -13.03
CA ASP A 23 -12.57 -3.11 -12.28
C ASP A 23 -12.41 -3.98 -11.02
N MET A 24 -13.18 -3.66 -9.98
CA MET A 24 -13.22 -4.49 -8.78
C MET A 24 -13.87 -5.84 -9.07
N VAL A 25 -13.42 -6.89 -8.38
CA VAL A 25 -13.97 -8.25 -8.50
C VAL A 25 -15.48 -8.33 -8.26
N ILE A 26 -16.03 -7.45 -7.42
CA ILE A 26 -17.47 -7.38 -7.12
C ILE A 26 -18.33 -6.95 -8.31
N ALA A 27 -17.73 -6.39 -9.35
CA ALA A 27 -18.41 -5.99 -10.58
C ALA A 27 -18.65 -7.18 -11.53
N ALA A 28 -18.05 -8.35 -11.29
CA ALA A 28 -18.28 -9.54 -12.10
C ALA A 28 -19.72 -10.04 -11.98
N GLU A 29 -20.35 -10.40 -13.10
CA GLU A 29 -21.78 -10.78 -13.17
C GLU A 29 -22.14 -11.93 -12.22
N ASN A 30 -21.25 -12.92 -12.11
CA ASN A 30 -21.45 -14.12 -11.30
C ASN A 30 -20.86 -14.01 -9.87
N PHE A 31 -20.39 -12.83 -9.45
CA PHE A 31 -19.72 -12.68 -8.15
C PHE A 31 -20.63 -13.10 -6.98
N LYS A 32 -21.91 -12.70 -7.02
CA LYS A 32 -22.90 -13.02 -5.99
C LYS A 32 -23.23 -14.51 -5.92
N ASP A 33 -23.29 -15.17 -7.08
CA ASP A 33 -23.58 -16.60 -7.15
C ASP A 33 -22.38 -17.42 -6.66
N LEU A 34 -21.16 -16.95 -6.94
CA LEU A 34 -19.93 -17.60 -6.54
C LEU A 34 -19.58 -17.39 -5.05
N ILE A 35 -19.96 -16.24 -4.49
CA ILE A 35 -19.71 -15.84 -3.09
C ILE A 35 -21.05 -15.49 -2.41
N PRO A 36 -21.84 -16.50 -2.02
CA PRO A 36 -23.17 -16.28 -1.43
C PRO A 36 -23.12 -15.75 0.02
N HIS A 37 -21.98 -15.89 0.71
CA HIS A 37 -21.81 -15.46 2.10
C HIS A 37 -20.78 -14.33 2.20
N HIS A 38 -21.12 -13.28 2.95
CA HIS A 38 -20.23 -12.17 3.27
C HIS A 38 -20.23 -11.92 4.77
N PHE A 39 -19.04 -11.64 5.31
CA PHE A 39 -18.85 -11.28 6.71
C PHE A 39 -18.01 -10.01 6.75
N VAL A 40 -18.44 -9.04 7.55
CA VAL A 40 -17.69 -7.80 7.78
C VAL A 40 -17.13 -7.85 9.20
N LEU A 41 -15.81 -7.70 9.32
CA LEU A 41 -15.15 -7.58 10.61
C LEU A 41 -15.30 -6.15 11.11
N THR A 42 -15.74 -5.98 12.36
CA THR A 42 -16.05 -4.66 12.94
C THR A 42 -14.96 -4.12 13.86
N GLU A 43 -14.13 -5.01 14.41
CA GLU A 43 -13.12 -4.66 15.42
C GLU A 43 -11.78 -4.28 14.77
N VAL A 44 -11.24 -3.13 15.15
CA VAL A 44 -9.91 -2.65 14.71
C VAL A 44 -8.86 -3.00 15.75
N TYR A 45 -7.86 -3.77 15.36
CA TYR A 45 -6.77 -4.20 16.26
C TYR A 45 -5.43 -3.47 16.05
N ARG A 46 -5.24 -2.83 14.89
CA ARG A 46 -3.94 -2.23 14.52
C ARG A 46 -3.69 -0.93 15.29
N GLN A 47 -4.69 -0.05 15.33
CA GLN A 47 -4.65 1.20 16.08
C GLN A 47 -5.47 1.05 17.37
N LYS A 48 -5.11 1.82 18.40
CA LYS A 48 -5.86 1.85 19.67
C LYS A 48 -6.50 3.21 19.93
N GLU A 49 -6.02 4.23 19.25
CA GLU A 49 -6.41 5.62 19.42
C GLU A 49 -7.72 5.87 18.67
N GLU A 50 -8.80 6.12 19.42
CA GLU A 50 -10.15 6.28 18.87
C GLU A 50 -10.22 7.38 17.80
N GLN A 51 -9.57 8.52 18.04
CA GLN A 51 -9.51 9.63 17.08
C GLN A 51 -8.85 9.24 15.75
N LEU A 52 -7.78 8.42 15.80
CA LEU A 52 -7.10 7.93 14.61
C LEU A 52 -7.95 6.90 13.86
N ILE A 53 -8.62 6.00 14.60
CA ILE A 53 -9.54 5.00 14.02
C ILE A 53 -10.69 5.70 13.29
N CYS A 54 -11.31 6.70 13.92
CA CYS A 54 -12.36 7.52 13.31
C CYS A 54 -11.87 8.23 12.04
N ALA A 55 -10.71 8.88 12.11
CA ALA A 55 -10.12 9.55 10.94
C ALA A 55 -9.86 8.58 9.78
N ILE A 56 -9.29 7.40 10.04
CA ILE A 56 -9.04 6.36 9.02
C ILE A 56 -10.35 5.91 8.37
N HIS A 57 -11.41 5.64 9.16
CA HIS A 57 -12.71 5.22 8.63
C HIS A 57 -13.41 6.29 7.79
N GLU A 58 -13.29 7.57 8.16
CA GLU A 58 -13.86 8.66 7.36
C GLU A 58 -13.12 8.84 6.04
N LEU A 59 -11.78 8.78 6.07
CA LEU A 59 -10.94 8.87 4.89
C LEU A 59 -11.17 7.71 3.92
N SER A 60 -11.31 6.48 4.43
CA SER A 60 -11.56 5.31 3.58
C SER A 60 -12.88 5.40 2.81
N ARG A 61 -13.86 6.13 3.35
CA ARG A 61 -15.17 6.40 2.70
C ARG A 61 -15.18 7.65 1.84
N GLY A 62 -14.13 8.47 1.90
CA GLY A 62 -14.02 9.71 1.13
C GLY A 62 -14.84 10.89 1.67
N THR A 63 -15.28 10.84 2.94
CA THR A 63 -16.10 11.89 3.56
C THR A 63 -15.46 12.38 4.88
N PRO A 64 -14.27 13.00 4.85
CA PRO A 64 -13.60 13.47 6.07
C PRO A 64 -14.34 14.66 6.69
N SER A 65 -14.54 14.60 8.01
CA SER A 65 -15.03 15.74 8.79
C SER A 65 -13.97 16.84 8.92
N GLU A 66 -14.41 18.02 9.39
CA GLU A 66 -13.49 19.11 9.72
C GLU A 66 -12.54 18.71 10.86
N GLU A 67 -13.01 17.91 11.82
CA GLU A 67 -12.20 17.37 12.90
C GLU A 67 -11.09 16.45 12.38
N THR A 68 -11.44 15.50 11.50
CA THR A 68 -10.46 14.62 10.84
C THR A 68 -9.42 15.43 10.07
N SER A 69 -9.85 16.46 9.33
CA SER A 69 -8.93 17.32 8.57
C SER A 69 -7.95 18.08 9.48
N LYS A 70 -8.43 18.62 10.60
CA LYS A 70 -7.60 19.28 11.61
C LYS A 70 -6.64 18.30 12.27
N PHE A 71 -7.11 17.10 12.61
CA PHE A 71 -6.28 16.04 13.18
C PHE A 71 -5.16 15.63 12.23
N LEU A 72 -5.43 15.39 10.94
CA LEU A 72 -4.37 15.05 9.98
C LEU A 72 -3.35 16.17 9.79
N THR A 73 -3.81 17.42 9.81
CA THR A 73 -2.93 18.59 9.69
C THR A 73 -2.00 18.70 10.91
N SER A 74 -2.47 18.34 12.11
CA SER A 74 -1.63 18.37 13.31
C SER A 74 -0.50 17.34 13.27
N LEU A 75 -0.61 16.28 12.46
CA LEU A 75 0.44 15.27 12.25
C LEU A 75 1.61 15.74 11.37
N GLN A 76 1.55 16.95 10.80
CA GLN A 76 2.59 17.48 9.91
C GLN A 76 3.87 17.97 10.64
N HIS A 77 4.12 17.50 11.86
CA HIS A 77 5.30 17.90 12.61
C HIS A 77 6.55 17.10 12.17
N PRO A 78 7.76 17.65 12.38
CA PRO A 78 8.99 16.90 12.18
C PRO A 78 9.04 15.63 13.04
N TRP A 79 9.72 14.60 12.53
CA TRP A 79 9.99 13.40 13.32
C TRP A 79 11.02 13.69 14.41
N PRO A 80 10.97 12.99 15.56
CA PRO A 80 12.01 13.08 16.58
C PRO A 80 13.39 12.75 15.99
N GLU A 81 14.43 13.41 16.50
CA GLU A 81 15.80 13.12 16.11
C GLU A 81 16.13 11.63 16.30
N ASN A 82 16.95 11.07 15.40
CA ASN A 82 17.30 9.65 15.36
C ASN A 82 16.16 8.67 15.00
N THR A 83 15.01 9.17 14.51
CA THR A 83 13.98 8.29 13.95
C THR A 83 14.26 8.02 12.47
N GLN A 84 14.20 6.73 12.07
CA GLN A 84 14.21 6.33 10.66
C GLN A 84 12.83 5.76 10.28
N PRO A 85 11.84 6.63 10.00
CA PRO A 85 10.50 6.15 9.67
C PRO A 85 10.47 5.51 8.28
N VAL A 86 9.60 4.52 8.13
CA VAL A 86 9.21 4.04 6.80
C VAL A 86 8.40 5.14 6.12
N LYS A 87 8.81 5.52 4.91
CA LYS A 87 8.12 6.52 4.10
C LYS A 87 7.30 5.81 3.02
N LEU A 88 6.07 6.27 2.81
CA LEU A 88 5.17 5.77 1.78
C LEU A 88 5.04 6.83 0.69
N PHE A 89 5.14 6.39 -0.57
CA PHE A 89 5.01 7.24 -1.75
C PHE A 89 4.06 6.61 -2.76
N SER A 90 3.46 7.44 -3.62
CA SER A 90 2.53 6.97 -4.66
C SER A 90 3.24 6.42 -5.89
N LEU A 91 4.47 6.85 -6.16
CA LEU A 91 5.23 6.48 -7.35
C LEU A 91 6.47 5.67 -6.99
N ASN A 92 6.73 4.62 -7.78
CA ASN A 92 7.94 3.80 -7.61
C ASN A 92 9.22 4.64 -7.74
N TYR A 93 9.23 5.64 -8.63
CA TYR A 93 10.37 6.55 -8.78
C TYR A 93 10.75 7.26 -7.47
N ASP A 94 9.76 7.73 -6.71
CA ASP A 94 10.00 8.42 -5.43
C ASP A 94 10.51 7.45 -4.36
N VAL A 95 9.99 6.21 -4.37
CA VAL A 95 10.48 5.11 -3.52
C VAL A 95 11.95 4.81 -3.85
N ASP A 96 12.27 4.60 -5.13
CA ASP A 96 13.62 4.25 -5.59
C ASP A 96 14.62 5.35 -5.27
N LYS A 97 14.23 6.61 -5.48
CA LYS A 97 15.05 7.77 -5.13
C LYS A 97 15.31 7.82 -3.62
N CYS A 98 14.26 7.78 -2.80
CA CYS A 98 14.40 7.84 -1.34
C CYS A 98 15.25 6.68 -0.80
N ASN A 99 15.06 5.47 -1.32
CA ASN A 99 15.82 4.30 -0.89
C ASN A 99 17.28 4.37 -1.32
N SER A 100 17.57 4.89 -2.53
CA SER A 100 18.93 5.10 -3.00
C SER A 100 19.67 6.14 -2.17
N ASP A 101 19.03 7.27 -1.88
CA ASP A 101 19.59 8.34 -1.04
C ASP A 101 19.91 7.79 0.37
N ASN A 102 18.98 7.03 0.96
CA ASN A 102 19.19 6.36 2.24
C ASN A 102 20.37 5.37 2.18
N LEU A 103 20.44 4.51 1.16
CA LEU A 103 21.52 3.53 1.00
C LEU A 103 22.89 4.21 0.89
N LEU A 104 22.99 5.31 0.14
CA LEU A 104 24.24 6.08 -0.01
C LEU A 104 24.69 6.74 1.30
N SER A 105 23.75 7.04 2.20
CA SER A 105 24.07 7.60 3.52
C SER A 105 24.58 6.57 4.53
N LEU A 106 24.40 5.26 4.26
CA LEU A 106 24.83 4.21 5.16
C LEU A 106 26.34 3.98 5.04
N HIS A 107 26.99 3.74 6.18
CA HIS A 107 28.38 3.30 6.21
C HIS A 107 28.44 1.78 6.04
N GLY A 108 29.23 1.30 5.08
CA GLY A 108 29.44 -0.13 4.88
C GLY A 108 29.79 -0.49 3.44
N THR A 109 29.96 -1.78 3.19
CA THR A 109 30.19 -2.31 1.85
C THR A 109 28.85 -2.54 1.16
N SER A 110 28.69 -2.01 -0.04
CA SER A 110 27.55 -2.33 -0.91
C SER A 110 27.82 -3.62 -1.68
N PHE A 111 26.78 -4.45 -1.82
CA PHE A 111 26.83 -5.68 -2.60
C PHE A 111 25.91 -5.56 -3.82
N GLY A 112 26.46 -5.76 -5.01
CA GLY A 112 25.73 -5.65 -6.27
C GLY A 112 25.15 -7.00 -6.69
N LEU A 113 23.84 -7.03 -6.99
CA LEU A 113 23.19 -8.21 -7.53
C LEU A 113 22.79 -7.93 -8.97
N LEU A 114 23.45 -8.60 -9.93
CA LEU A 114 23.09 -8.52 -11.33
C LEU A 114 22.10 -9.63 -11.67
N VAL A 115 20.89 -9.24 -12.08
CA VAL A 115 19.87 -10.17 -12.55
C VAL A 115 19.89 -10.22 -14.07
N ILE A 116 20.26 -11.37 -14.64
CA ILE A 116 20.25 -11.62 -16.09
C ILE A 116 19.03 -12.48 -16.43
N TYR A 117 18.14 -11.95 -17.26
CA TYR A 117 16.98 -12.70 -17.75
C TYR A 117 17.35 -13.46 -19.02
N MET A 118 17.60 -14.76 -18.92
CA MET A 118 17.59 -15.67 -20.07
C MET A 118 16.26 -16.42 -20.13
N HIS A 119 15.66 -16.48 -21.31
CA HIS A 119 14.32 -17.02 -21.58
C HIS A 119 14.07 -18.49 -21.14
N SER A 120 15.05 -19.20 -20.55
CA SER A 120 14.86 -20.57 -20.06
C SER A 120 15.34 -20.86 -18.64
N PHE A 121 16.13 -20.03 -17.95
CA PHE A 121 16.56 -20.30 -16.56
C PHE A 121 16.89 -19.00 -15.80
N ARG A 122 16.54 -18.95 -14.50
CA ARG A 122 16.89 -17.85 -13.59
C ARG A 122 18.20 -18.20 -12.86
N PHE A 123 19.26 -17.43 -13.10
CA PHE A 123 20.48 -17.46 -12.29
C PHE A 123 20.65 -16.11 -11.58
N ILE A 124 21.00 -16.15 -10.29
CA ILE A 124 21.40 -14.97 -9.51
C ILE A 124 22.92 -15.04 -9.38
N PHE A 125 23.62 -14.03 -9.89
CA PHE A 125 25.06 -13.86 -9.66
C PHE A 125 25.26 -12.80 -8.58
N ILE A 126 26.04 -13.13 -7.56
CA ILE A 126 26.54 -12.19 -6.55
C ILE A 126 27.92 -11.76 -7.05
N LEU A 127 28.09 -10.47 -7.31
CA LEU A 127 29.37 -9.86 -7.71
C LEU A 127 29.97 -9.08 -6.55
#